data_AF-A0A7K9HQG9-F1
#
_entry.id   AF-A0A7K9HQG9-F1
#
_cell.length_a   1.000
_cell.length_b   1.000
_cell.length_c   1.000
_cell.angle_alpha   90.00
_cell.angle_beta   90.00
_cell.angle_gamma   90.00
#
_symmetry.space_group_name_H-M   'P 1'
#
loop_
_entity.id
_entity.type
_entity.pdbx_description
1 polymer ?
#
loop_
_entity_poly.entity_id
_entity_poly.type
_entity_poly.pdbx_seq_one_letter_code
_entity_poly.pdbx_strand_id
1 'polypeptide(L)'
;DNHSQVSRASLRIRILDVNDNPPELATPYEAAVCEDAKPGQLIQTISVVDRDEPQGGHRFYFTLVPESTNSHHFSLLDIKG
;
A
#
# COMPACT_ATOMS: atom_id res chain seq x y z
N ASP A 1 -39.23 31.57 42.26
CA ASP A 1 -39.16 30.67 41.09
C ASP A 1 -37.78 30.71 40.46
N ASN A 2 -37.01 29.64 40.60
CA ASN A 2 -35.70 29.50 39.96
C ASN A 2 -35.89 28.64 38.71
N HIS A 3 -36.05 29.30 37.55
CA HIS A 3 -36.24 28.58 36.30
C HIS A 3 -34.90 27.94 35.90
N SER A 4 -34.85 26.60 35.86
CA SER A 4 -33.68 25.84 35.43
C SER A 4 -33.26 26.24 34.01
N GLN A 5 -32.15 26.97 33.89
CA GLN A 5 -31.55 27.30 32.59
C GLN A 5 -30.74 26.12 32.08
N VAL A 6 -31.03 25.68 30.86
CA VAL A 6 -30.27 24.64 30.16
C VAL A 6 -29.76 25.22 28.86
N SER A 7 -28.46 25.17 28.65
CA SER A 7 -27.81 25.50 27.37
C SER A 7 -27.33 24.22 26.69
N ARG A 8 -27.39 24.18 25.36
CA ARG A 8 -26.91 23.07 24.54
C ARG A 8 -25.96 23.62 23.49
N ALA A 9 -24.89 22.88 23.23
CA ALA A 9 -23.94 23.16 22.17
C ALA A 9 -23.77 21.90 21.30
N SER A 10 -23.49 22.10 20.01
CA SER A 10 -23.16 21.00 19.10
C SER A 10 -21.66 20.79 19.05
N LEU A 11 -21.23 19.54 19.25
CA LEU A 11 -19.84 19.12 19.12
C LEU A 11 -19.72 18.21 17.90
N ARG A 12 -18.77 18.51 17.01
CA ARG A 12 -18.40 17.62 15.92
C ARG A 12 -17.06 16.99 16.23
N ILE A 13 -17.04 15.67 16.33
CA ILE A 13 -15.82 14.88 16.47
C ILE A 13 -15.47 14.33 15.09
N ARG A 14 -14.21 14.47 14.68
CA ARG A 14 -13.67 13.82 13.49
C ARG A 14 -12.60 12.83 13.94
N ILE A 15 -12.76 11.58 13.53
CA ILE A 15 -11.70 10.58 13.68
C ILE A 15 -10.72 10.80 12.54
N LEU A 16 -9.45 10.92 12.87
CA LEU A 16 -8.38 11.00 11.88
C LEU A 16 -7.92 9.58 11.59
N ASP A 17 -7.82 9.28 10.31
CA ASP A 17 -7.13 8.10 9.86
C ASP A 17 -5.63 8.28 10.12
N VAL A 18 -5.02 7.29 10.75
CA VAL A 18 -3.59 7.23 11.06
C VAL A 18 -3.05 5.98 10.40
N ASN A 19 -1.78 6.00 9.99
CA ASN A 19 -1.17 4.85 9.35
C ASN A 19 -0.97 3.71 10.36
N ASP A 20 -1.92 2.78 10.42
CA ASP A 20 -1.90 1.62 11.31
C ASP A 20 -2.12 0.28 10.60
N ASN A 21 -2.35 0.30 9.28
CA ASN A 21 -2.41 -0.91 8.45
C ASN A 21 -1.17 -0.99 7.56
N PRO A 22 -0.40 -2.10 7.58
CA PRO A 22 0.70 -2.27 6.65
C PRO A 22 0.19 -2.59 5.23
N PRO A 23 0.96 -2.28 4.18
CA PRO A 23 0.64 -2.73 2.83
C PRO A 23 0.65 -4.26 2.72
N GLU A 24 -0.35 -4.81 2.04
CA GLU A 24 -0.53 -6.24 1.77
C GLU A 24 -0.57 -6.50 0.26
N LEU A 25 -0.17 -7.69 -0.18
CA LEU A 25 -0.32 -8.07 -1.59
C LEU A 25 -1.81 -8.18 -1.94
N ALA A 26 -2.22 -7.53 -3.03
CA ALA A 26 -3.61 -7.52 -3.47
C ALA A 26 -4.12 -8.93 -3.84
N THR A 27 -3.21 -9.78 -4.32
CA THR A 27 -3.46 -11.17 -4.66
C THR A 27 -2.25 -12.03 -4.29
N PRO A 28 -2.43 -13.30 -3.90
CA PRO A 28 -1.33 -14.24 -3.78
C PRO A 28 -0.48 -14.26 -5.05
N TYR A 29 0.83 -14.42 -4.92
CA TYR A 29 1.74 -14.48 -6.06
C TYR A 29 2.38 -15.86 -6.17
N GLU A 30 2.29 -16.44 -7.36
CA GLU A 30 3.12 -17.54 -7.81
C GLU A 30 3.61 -17.17 -9.21
N ALA A 31 4.90 -17.31 -9.45
CA ALA A 31 5.52 -16.95 -10.72
C ALA A 31 6.38 -18.12 -11.21
N ALA A 32 6.33 -18.36 -12.52
CA ALA A 32 7.17 -19.31 -13.21
C ALA A 32 7.88 -18.62 -14.38
N VAL A 33 9.12 -19.01 -14.64
CA VAL A 33 9.94 -18.49 -15.73
C VAL A 33 10.38 -19.67 -16.58
N CYS A 34 10.18 -19.58 -17.89
CA CYS A 34 10.66 -20.60 -18.82
C CYS A 34 12.18 -20.48 -18.96
N GLU A 35 12.86 -21.61 -19.16
CA GLU A 35 14.33 -21.63 -19.31
C GLU A 35 14.84 -20.86 -20.55
N ASP A 36 13.98 -20.70 -21.56
CA ASP A 36 14.24 -19.96 -22.79
C ASP A 36 13.74 -18.50 -22.75
N ALA A 37 13.30 -18.02 -21.58
CA ALA A 37 12.85 -16.66 -21.39
C ALA A 37 13.95 -15.65 -21.77
N LYS A 38 13.55 -14.61 -22.50
CA LYS A 38 14.49 -13.60 -22.99
C LYS A 38 14.74 -12.52 -21.92
N PRO A 39 15.94 -11.91 -21.88
CA PRO A 39 16.20 -10.76 -21.01
C PRO A 39 15.15 -9.65 -21.21
N GLY A 40 14.59 -9.16 -20.11
CA GLY A 40 13.56 -8.11 -20.12
C GLY A 40 12.13 -8.62 -20.37
N GLN A 41 11.92 -9.93 -20.51
CA GLN A 41 10.58 -10.50 -20.58
C GLN A 41 9.82 -10.26 -19.27
N LEU A 42 8.59 -9.73 -19.36
CA LEU A 42 7.72 -9.55 -18.21
C LEU A 42 7.34 -10.93 -17.65
N ILE A 43 7.70 -11.17 -16.39
CA ILE A 43 7.37 -12.41 -15.68
C ILE A 43 6.00 -12.29 -15.04
N GLN A 44 5.80 -11.24 -14.24
CA GLN A 44 4.57 -11.03 -13.47
C GLN A 44 4.42 -9.56 -13.11
N THR A 45 3.17 -9.13 -12.92
CA THR A 45 2.84 -7.86 -12.26
C THR A 45 2.30 -8.15 -10.86
N ILE A 46 2.86 -7.47 -9.86
CA ILE A 46 2.36 -7.49 -8.48
C ILE A 46 1.72 -6.15 -8.16
N SER A 47 0.80 -6.16 -7.19
CA SER A 47 0.22 -4.94 -6.65
C SER A 47 -0.02 -5.11 -5.16
N VAL A 48 -0.03 -3.99 -4.44
CA VAL A 48 -0.31 -3.96 -3.01
C VAL A 48 -1.53 -3.08 -2.74
N VAL A 49 -2.20 -3.39 -1.65
CA VAL A 49 -3.31 -2.62 -1.09
C VAL A 49 -2.97 -2.29 0.35
N ASP A 50 -3.44 -1.14 0.80
CA ASP A 50 -3.31 -0.67 2.17
C ASP A 50 -4.69 -0.11 2.53
N ARG A 51 -5.16 -0.38 3.75
CA ARG A 51 -6.51 -0.03 4.20
C ARG A 51 -6.59 1.36 4.82
N ASP A 52 -5.46 2.02 5.05
CA ASP A 52 -5.42 3.40 5.49
C ASP A 52 -5.91 4.35 4.37
N GLU A 53 -6.26 5.58 4.70
CA GLU A 53 -6.74 6.60 3.76
C GLU A 53 -5.90 7.89 3.88
N PRO A 54 -4.61 7.86 3.47
CA PRO A 54 -3.74 9.01 3.57
C PRO A 54 -4.25 10.20 2.74
N GLN A 55 -4.09 11.41 3.30
CA GLN A 55 -4.49 12.66 2.68
C GLN A 55 -3.57 13.00 1.49
N GLY A 56 -3.86 12.40 0.33
CA GLY A 56 -3.00 12.46 -0.87
C GLY A 56 -2.94 11.14 -1.65
N GLY A 57 -3.54 10.08 -1.14
CA GLY A 57 -3.47 8.74 -1.72
C GLY A 57 -2.20 8.00 -1.31
N HIS A 58 -2.18 6.70 -1.57
CA HIS A 58 -1.04 5.86 -1.22
C HIS A 58 0.13 6.06 -2.17
N ARG A 59 1.33 5.94 -1.62
CA ARG A 59 2.56 5.84 -2.39
C ARG A 59 3.36 4.62 -1.93
N PHE A 60 3.54 3.68 -2.84
CA PHE A 60 4.23 2.43 -2.56
C PHE A 60 5.61 2.43 -3.20
N TYR A 61 6.56 1.75 -2.56
CA TYR A 61 7.90 1.54 -3.08
C TYR A 61 8.20 0.05 -3.05
N PHE A 62 8.84 -0.44 -4.10
CA PHE A 62 9.18 -1.86 -4.26
C PHE A 62 10.69 -2.01 -4.38
N THR A 63 11.23 -2.97 -3.63
CA THR A 63 12.65 -3.32 -3.69
C THR A 63 12.80 -4.83 -3.67
N LEU A 64 13.85 -5.31 -4.34
CA LEU A 64 14.27 -6.70 -4.20
C LEU A 64 14.99 -6.88 -2.87
N VAL A 65 14.84 -8.05 -2.25
CA VAL A 65 15.53 -8.36 -0.99
C VAL A 65 17.05 -8.25 -1.18
N PRO A 66 17.81 -7.74 -0.19
CA PRO A 66 19.24 -7.47 -0.35
C PRO A 66 20.05 -8.67 -0.87
N GLU A 67 19.70 -9.88 -0.43
CA GLU A 67 20.35 -11.13 -0.85
C GLU A 67 20.23 -11.39 -2.37
N SER A 68 19.15 -10.92 -2.98
CA SER A 68 18.90 -11.04 -4.43
C SER A 68 19.57 -9.92 -5.25
N THR A 69 20.09 -8.87 -4.61
CA THR A 69 20.78 -7.78 -5.33
C THR A 69 22.14 -8.21 -5.90
N ASN A 70 22.75 -9.27 -5.36
CA ASN A 70 23.96 -9.87 -5.91
C ASN A 70 23.70 -10.75 -7.14
N SER A 71 22.46 -11.20 -7.33
CA SER A 71 22.04 -12.03 -8.45
C SER A 71 21.18 -11.18 -9.39
N HIS A 72 21.81 -10.44 -10.30
CA HIS A 72 21.14 -9.53 -11.26
C HIS A 72 20.23 -10.24 -12.30
N HIS A 73 19.63 -11.38 -11.95
CA HIS A 73 18.77 -12.18 -12.82
C HIS A 73 17.36 -11.61 -12.96
N PHE A 74 16.89 -10.85 -11.98
CA PHE A 74 15.56 -10.23 -11.99
C PHE A 74 15.67 -8.74 -11.67
N SER A 75 14.75 -7.96 -12.24
CA SER A 75 14.60 -6.53 -11.98
C SER A 75 13.14 -6.20 -11.70
N LEU A 76 12.92 -5.16 -10.91
CA LEU A 76 11.60 -4.59 -10.69
C LEU A 76 11.42 -3.39 -11.60
N LEU A 77 10.24 -3.29 -12.20
CA LEU A 77 9.79 -2.14 -12.97
C LEU A 77 8.57 -1.55 -12.27
N ASP A 78 8.67 -0.29 -11.87
CA ASP A 78 7.51 0.48 -11.41
C ASP A 78 6.69 0.90 -12.63
N ILE A 79 5.42 0.47 -12.66
CA ILE A 79 4.49 0.73 -13.77
C ILE A 79 3.45 1.81 -13.43
N LYS A 80 3.38 2.28 -12.17
CA LYS A 80 2.35 3.24 -11.74
C LYS A 80 2.89 4.60 -11.31
N GLY A 81 4.13 4.72 -10.88
CA GLY A 81 4.80 6.01 -10.60
C GLY A 81 4.29 6.77 -9.38
#